data_AF-A0A6L9KTJ1-F1
#
_entry.id   AF-A0A6L9KTJ1-F1
#
_cell.length_a   1.000
_cell.length_b   1.000
_cell.length_c   1.000
_cell.angle_alpha   90.00
_cell.angle_beta   90.00
_cell.angle_gamma   90.00
#
_symmetry.space_group_name_H-M   'P 1'
#
loop_
_entity.id
_entity.type
_entity.pdbx_description
1 polymer ?
#
loop_
_entity_poly.entity_id
_entity_poly.type
_entity_poly.pdbx_seq_one_letter_code
_entity_poly.pdbx_strand_id
1 'polypeptide(L)' 'MKILVTGVAGFIGMHVSMRLQQEGHTVI' A
#
# COMPACT_ATOMS: atom_id res chain seq x y z
N MET A 1 -6.02 -9.31 -3.25
CA MET A 1 -4.90 -9.39 -4.23
C MET A 1 -3.59 -9.07 -3.51
N LYS A 2 -2.44 -9.56 -3.98
CA LYS A 2 -1.11 -9.16 -3.45
C LYS A 2 -0.56 -8.04 -4.32
N ILE A 3 -0.15 -6.91 -3.71
CA ILE A 3 0.31 -5.71 -4.41
C ILE A 3 1.66 -5.29 -3.84
N LEU A 4 2.68 -5.14 -4.68
CA LEU A 4 3.97 -4.58 -4.29
C LEU A 4 3.94 -3.06 -4.38
N VAL A 5 4.23 -2.36 -3.28
CA VAL A 5 4.37 -0.90 -3.28
C VAL A 5 5.81 -0.52 -2.92
N THR A 6 6.56 -0.08 -3.92
CA THR A 6 7.90 0.47 -3.70
C THR A 6 7.84 1.91 -3.20
N GLY A 7 8.85 2.35 -2.44
CA GLY A 7 8.87 3.70 -1.89
C GLY A 7 7.79 3.96 -0.83
N VAL A 8 7.33 2.92 -0.12
CA VAL A 8 6.25 3.01 0.88
C VAL A 8 6.52 4.03 2.00
N ALA A 9 7.79 4.30 2.30
CA ALA A 9 8.18 5.30 3.30
C ALA A 9 7.93 6.76 2.86
N GLY A 10 7.63 7.00 1.58
CA GLY A 10 7.23 8.31 1.08
C GLY A 10 5.76 8.63 1.32
N PHE A 11 5.40 9.91 1.22
CA PHE A 11 4.04 10.39 1.48
C PHE A 11 2.97 9.60 0.69
N ILE A 12 3.14 9.49 -0.63
CA ILE A 12 2.16 8.80 -1.50
C ILE A 12 2.16 7.30 -1.22
N GLY A 13 3.35 6.69 -1.12
CA GLY A 13 3.50 5.26 -0.90
C GLY A 13 2.78 4.78 0.37
N MET A 14 2.92 5.53 1.46
CA MET A 14 2.26 5.23 2.73
C MET A 14 0.74 5.30 2.62
N HIS A 15 0.20 6.40 2.09
CA HIS A 15 -1.25 6.60 2.02
C HIS A 15 -1.94 5.62 1.08
N VAL A 16 -1.31 5.30 -0.06
CA VAL A 16 -1.82 4.29 -0.98
C VAL A 16 -1.81 2.90 -0.33
N SER A 17 -0.72 2.53 0.34
CA SER A 17 -0.61 1.23 1.01
C SER A 17 -1.68 1.05 2.09
N MET A 18 -1.93 2.09 2.90
CA MET A 18 -2.98 2.08 3.91
C MET A 18 -4.37 1.89 3.30
N ARG A 19 -4.68 2.64 2.23
CA ARG A 19 -5.96 2.53 1.53
C ARG A 19 -6.17 1.14 0.93
N LEU A 20 -5.17 0.60 0.23
CA LEU A 20 -5.24 -0.73 -0.38
C LEU A 20 -5.46 -1.81 0.70
N GLN A 21 -4.84 -1.63 1.87
CA GLN A 21 -5.02 -2.56 2.98
C GLN A 21 -6.43 -2.47 3.59
N GLN A 22 -7.01 -1.27 3.69
CA GLN A 22 -8.41 -1.06 4.08
C GLN A 22 -9.41 -1.68 3.08
N GLU A 23 -9.06 -1.70 1.80
CA GLU A 23 -9.84 -2.36 0.73
C GLU A 23 -9.66 -3.91 0.71
N GLY A 24 -8.93 -4.48 1.68
CA GLY A 24 -8.76 -5.92 1.84
C GLY A 24 -7.63 -6.52 0.98
N HIS A 25 -6.69 -5.71 0.51
CA HIS A 25 -5.51 -6.18 -0.20
C HIS A 25 -4.35 -6.46 0.75
N THR A 26 -3.50 -7.41 0.36
CA THR A 26 -2.21 -7.62 1.01
C THR A 26 -1.17 -6.77 0.30
N VAL A 27 -0.63 -5.77 0.98
CA VAL A 27 0.46 -4.94 0.47
C VAL A 27 1.79 -5.55 0.90
N ILE A 28 2.74 -5.62 -0.04
CA ILE A 28 4.13 -6.08 0.16
C ILE A 28 5.05 -4.91 -0.16
#